data_AF-A0A4U9TLJ7-F1
#
_entry.id   AF-A0A4U9TLJ7-F1
#
_cell.length_a   1.000
_cell.length_b   1.000
_cell.length_c   1.000
_cell.angle_alpha   90.00
_cell.angle_beta   90.00
_cell.angle_gamma   90.00
#
_symmetry.space_group_name_H-M   'P 1'
#
loop_
_entity.id
_entity.type
_entity.pdbx_description
1 polymer ?
#
loop_
_entity_poly.entity_id
_entity_poly.type
_entity_poly.pdbx_seq_one_letter_code
_entity_poly.pdbx_strand_id
1 'polypeptide(L)'
;MQLVVRELLNNGLLHQDVHTVADFGLERYTQEPWLDNGQLAWRDGAASSLDANVIASIAKPFEHHGGTKVLAGNLGRAVMKTSAVPAENQIIEAPAIVFESQHDIVLPSKQASWIETA
;
A
#
# COMPACT_ATOMS: atom_id res chain seq x y z
N MET A 1 -7.28 11.80 -5.57
CA MET A 1 -5.82 11.74 -5.28
C MET A 1 -5.32 12.97 -4.55
N GLN A 2 -5.88 14.15 -4.84
CA GLN A 2 -5.55 15.47 -4.29
C GLN A 2 -5.30 15.47 -2.79
N LEU A 3 -6.24 14.91 -2.02
CA LEU A 3 -6.15 14.86 -0.57
C LEU A 3 -4.95 14.03 -0.07
N VAL A 4 -4.67 12.89 -0.70
CA VAL A 4 -3.51 12.03 -0.32
C VAL A 4 -2.20 12.75 -0.60
N VAL A 5 -2.08 13.42 -1.75
CA VAL A 5 -0.90 14.22 -2.10
C VAL A 5 -0.73 15.38 -1.11
N ARG A 6 -1.83 16.08 -0.77
CA ARG A 6 -1.83 17.18 0.22
C ARG A 6 -1.38 16.71 1.60
N GLU A 7 -1.94 15.61 2.10
CA GLU A 7 -1.56 15.03 3.40
C GLU A 7 -0.07 14.70 3.46
N LEU A 8 0.44 14.00 2.44
CA LEU A 8 1.85 13.61 2.40
C LEU A 8 2.79 14.81 2.25
N LEU A 9 2.44 15.80 1.41
CA LEU A 9 3.22 17.04 1.26
C LEU A 9 3.28 17.84 2.57
N ASN A 10 2.12 18.07 3.21
CA ASN A 10 2.02 18.81 4.48
C ASN A 10 2.84 18.18 5.61
N ASN A 11 3.12 16.87 5.52
CA ASN A 11 3.88 16.11 6.51
C ASN A 11 5.30 15.75 6.03
N GLY A 12 5.78 16.34 4.94
CA GLY A 12 7.16 16.14 4.45
C GLY A 12 7.47 14.73 3.94
N LEU A 13 6.43 13.96 3.58
CA LEU A 13 6.54 12.59 3.06
C LEU A 13 6.56 12.54 1.52
N LEU A 14 6.41 13.70 0.87
CA LEU A 14 6.61 13.87 -0.56
C LEU A 14 7.54 15.06 -0.81
N HIS A 15 8.39 14.94 -1.84
CA HIS A 15 9.22 16.04 -2.30
C HIS A 15 8.37 17.03 -3.12
N GLN A 16 8.29 18.28 -2.67
CA GLN A 16 7.58 19.36 -3.37
C GLN A 16 8.38 19.85 -4.59
N ASP A 17 9.71 19.93 -4.46
CA ASP A 17 10.61 20.59 -5.42
C ASP A 17 10.98 19.68 -6.59
N VAL A 18 10.00 19.35 -7.43
CA VAL A 18 10.16 18.44 -8.58
C VAL A 18 9.53 19.02 -9.84
N HIS A 19 10.09 18.68 -11.00
CA HIS A 19 9.42 18.92 -12.29
C HIS A 19 8.37 17.85 -12.53
N THR A 20 7.18 18.27 -12.96
CA THR A 20 6.09 17.39 -13.38
C THR A 20 5.64 17.76 -14.79
N VAL A 21 4.73 16.96 -15.36
CA VAL A 21 4.07 17.32 -16.63
C VAL A 21 3.16 18.55 -16.49
N ALA A 22 2.77 18.91 -15.25
CA ALA A 22 1.96 20.06 -14.93
C ALA A 22 2.81 21.28 -14.50
N ASP A 23 4.08 21.33 -14.92
CA ASP A 23 5.11 22.31 -14.51
C ASP A 23 5.79 21.94 -13.17
N PHE A 24 6.67 22.83 -12.68
CA PHE A 24 7.39 22.67 -11.41
C PHE A 24 6.44 22.73 -10.20
N GLY A 25 6.73 21.91 -9.20
CA GLY A 25 6.03 21.84 -7.91
C GLY A 25 4.95 20.74 -7.87
N LEU A 26 5.06 19.83 -6.89
CA LEU A 26 4.06 18.76 -6.71
C LEU A 26 2.73 19.26 -6.10
N GLU A 27 2.71 20.46 -5.53
CA GLU A 27 1.50 21.11 -4.97
C GLU A 27 0.35 21.23 -5.98
N ARG A 28 0.66 21.32 -7.28
CA ARG A 28 -0.33 21.34 -8.37
C ARG A 28 -1.19 20.07 -8.41
N TYR A 29 -0.67 18.94 -7.92
CA TYR A 29 -1.41 17.68 -7.81
C TYR A 29 -2.37 17.63 -6.61
N THR A 30 -2.41 18.68 -5.79
CA THR A 30 -3.45 18.90 -4.77
C THR A 30 -4.70 19.59 -5.34
N GLN A 31 -4.66 19.99 -6.62
CA GLN A 31 -5.78 20.59 -7.33
C GLN A 31 -6.56 19.54 -8.13
N GLU A 32 -7.82 19.83 -8.41
CA GLU A 32 -8.66 19.01 -9.28
C GLU A 32 -9.08 19.78 -10.53
N PRO A 33 -9.11 19.11 -11.70
CA PRO A 33 -9.66 19.71 -12.89
C PRO A 33 -11.18 19.75 -12.76
N TRP A 34 -11.77 20.82 -13.29
CA TRP A 34 -13.21 20.95 -13.38
C TRP A 34 -13.59 21.70 -14.66
N LEU A 35 -14.86 21.57 -15.06
CA LEU A 35 -15.39 22.21 -16.24
C LEU A 35 -16.06 23.53 -15.84
N ASP A 36 -15.38 24.64 -16.08
CA ASP A 36 -15.90 25.99 -15.85
C ASP A 36 -16.52 26.53 -17.14
N ASN A 37 -17.86 26.53 -17.21
CA ASN A 37 -18.61 27.05 -18.36
C ASN A 37 -18.13 26.49 -19.72
N GLY A 38 -17.78 25.20 -19.76
CA GLY A 38 -17.29 24.52 -20.97
C GLY A 38 -15.78 24.65 -21.21
N GLN A 39 -15.04 25.31 -20.32
CA GLN A 39 -13.59 25.43 -20.36
C GLN A 39 -12.94 24.61 -19.26
N LEU A 40 -11.80 23.99 -19.56
CA LEU A 40 -11.00 23.30 -18.55
C LEU A 40 -10.39 24.34 -17.59
N ALA A 41 -10.66 24.17 -16.31
CA ALA A 41 -10.06 24.95 -15.24
C ALA A 41 -9.56 24.05 -14.12
N TRP A 42 -8.77 24.61 -13.20
CA TRP A 42 -8.26 23.93 -12.01
C TRP A 42 -8.71 24.68 -10.76
N ARG A 43 -9.02 23.93 -9.71
CA ARG A 43 -9.37 24.48 -8.39
C ARG A 43 -8.74 23.64 -7.28
N ASP A 44 -8.70 24.18 -6.07
CA ASP A 44 -8.24 23.41 -4.92
C ASP A 44 -9.11 22.16 -4.72
N GLY A 45 -8.45 21.00 -4.58
CA GLY A 45 -9.10 19.78 -4.17
C GLY A 45 -9.46 19.79 -2.69
N ALA A 46 -10.09 18.71 -2.22
CA ALA A 46 -10.51 18.59 -0.82
C ALA A 46 -9.36 18.86 0.17
N ALA A 47 -9.65 19.68 1.19
CA ALA A 47 -8.72 19.99 2.28
C ALA A 47 -8.75 18.95 3.41
N SER A 48 -9.81 18.14 3.49
CA SER A 48 -10.00 17.08 4.47
C SER A 48 -10.74 15.90 3.86
N SER A 49 -10.67 14.74 4.52
CA SER A 49 -11.41 13.56 4.09
C SER A 49 -12.92 13.75 4.19
N LEU A 50 -13.64 13.26 3.18
CA LEU A 50 -15.10 13.16 3.19
C LEU A 50 -15.57 11.88 3.89
N ASP A 51 -14.71 10.86 3.96
CA ASP A 51 -14.93 9.62 4.70
C ASP A 51 -13.60 9.09 5.24
N ALA A 52 -13.42 9.22 6.55
CA ALA A 52 -12.19 8.81 7.24
C ALA A 52 -12.00 7.28 7.29
N ASN A 53 -13.02 6.49 6.98
CA ASN A 53 -12.90 5.04 6.83
C ASN A 53 -12.39 4.62 5.44
N VAL A 54 -12.31 5.57 4.49
CA VAL A 54 -11.78 5.34 3.14
C VAL A 54 -10.44 6.05 2.94
N ILE A 55 -10.37 7.35 3.26
CA ILE A 55 -9.12 8.12 3.25
C ILE A 55 -8.87 8.66 4.65
N ALA A 56 -7.97 8.01 5.37
CA ALA A 56 -7.52 8.44 6.69
C ALA A 56 -6.50 9.59 6.60
N SER A 57 -6.38 10.38 7.67
CA SER A 57 -5.32 11.39 7.81
C SER A 57 -4.05 10.77 8.40
N ILE A 58 -2.92 11.47 8.28
CA ILE A 58 -1.66 11.03 8.91
C ILE A 58 -1.74 11.02 10.45
N ALA A 59 -2.57 11.88 11.05
CA ALA A 59 -2.77 11.92 12.49
C ALA A 59 -3.54 10.71 13.04
N LYS A 60 -4.42 10.11 12.22
CA LYS A 60 -5.19 8.91 12.56
C LYS A 60 -5.21 7.96 11.36
N PRO A 61 -4.07 7.34 11.01
CA PRO A 61 -3.98 6.45 9.86
C PRO A 61 -4.62 5.10 10.17
N PHE A 62 -4.87 4.29 9.15
CA PHE A 62 -5.25 2.88 9.35
C PHE A 62 -4.10 2.10 9.99
N GLU A 63 -2.88 2.36 9.52
CA GLU A 63 -1.64 1.78 10.02
C GLU A 63 -0.52 2.82 9.88
N HIS A 64 0.44 2.82 10.82
CA HIS A 64 1.57 3.75 10.78
C HIS A 64 2.65 3.39 9.74
N HIS A 65 2.50 2.26 9.05
CA HIS A 65 3.40 1.80 8.00
C HIS A 65 2.63 1.34 6.75
N GLY A 66 3.28 1.38 5.58
CA GLY A 66 2.69 0.91 4.31
C GLY A 66 2.52 -0.62 4.20
N GLY A 67 2.98 -1.37 5.20
CA GLY A 67 2.82 -2.82 5.26
C GLY A 67 3.67 -3.59 4.26
N THR A 68 4.70 -3.01 3.66
CA THR A 68 5.68 -3.72 2.84
C THR A 68 6.96 -3.87 3.64
N LYS A 69 7.40 -5.11 3.91
CA LYS A 69 8.66 -5.43 4.58
C LYS A 69 9.61 -6.17 3.64
N VAL A 70 10.91 -5.89 3.78
CA VAL A 70 11.98 -6.67 3.13
C VAL A 70 12.45 -7.74 4.11
N LEU A 71 12.52 -8.99 3.64
CA LEU A 71 13.07 -10.12 4.39
C LEU A 71 14.43 -10.48 3.78
N ALA A 72 15.39 -10.84 4.64
CA ALA A 72 16.74 -11.22 4.22
C ALA A 72 17.29 -12.34 5.13
N GLY A 73 17.97 -13.31 4.52
CA GLY A 73 18.58 -14.45 5.23
C GLY A 73 19.36 -15.37 4.29
N ASN A 74 19.68 -16.57 4.77
CA ASN A 74 20.41 -17.58 4.00
C ASN A 74 19.65 -18.07 2.74
N LEU A 75 18.31 -17.97 2.72
CA LEU A 75 17.48 -18.26 1.54
C LEU A 75 17.47 -17.13 0.50
N GLY A 76 18.11 -15.99 0.78
CA GLY A 76 18.15 -14.83 -0.12
C GLY A 76 17.35 -13.64 0.38
N ARG A 77 16.60 -12.98 -0.53
CA ARG A 77 15.82 -11.76 -0.25
C ARG A 77 14.41 -11.89 -0.78
N ALA A 78 13.43 -11.43 -0.01
CA ALA A 78 12.02 -11.43 -0.38
C ALA A 78 11.30 -10.16 0.09
N VAL A 79 10.06 -9.99 -0.36
CA VAL A 79 9.14 -8.95 0.11
C VAL A 79 7.90 -9.59 0.72
N MET A 80 7.42 -9.04 1.83
CA MET A 80 6.18 -9.47 2.49
C MET A 80 5.22 -8.29 2.62
N LYS A 81 3.95 -8.53 2.27
CA LYS A 81 2.85 -7.59 2.50
C LYS A 81 2.18 -7.93 3.84
N THR A 82 2.43 -7.14 4.88
CA THR A 82 1.96 -7.38 6.25
C THR A 82 0.63 -6.71 6.58
N SER A 83 0.11 -5.81 5.75
CA SER A 83 -1.07 -4.98 6.06
C SER A 83 -2.37 -5.78 6.30
N ALA A 84 -2.44 -7.02 5.85
CA ALA A 84 -3.59 -7.91 6.03
C ALA A 84 -3.22 -9.23 6.73
N VAL A 85 -2.02 -9.31 7.32
CA VAL A 85 -1.54 -10.50 8.03
C VAL A 85 -1.58 -10.20 9.54
N PRO A 86 -2.40 -10.92 10.32
CA PRO A 86 -2.44 -10.79 11.78
C PRO A 86 -1.03 -10.89 12.37
N ALA A 87 -0.75 -10.13 13.43
CA ALA A 87 0.59 -10.01 13.99
C ALA A 87 1.14 -11.38 14.43
N GLU A 88 0.29 -12.22 15.00
CA GLU A 88 0.57 -13.60 15.40
C GLU A 88 0.97 -14.52 14.23
N ASN A 89 0.57 -14.18 13.01
CA ASN A 89 0.86 -14.94 11.79
C ASN A 89 2.02 -14.35 10.98
N GLN A 90 2.70 -13.31 11.48
CA GLN A 90 3.86 -12.72 10.80
C GLN A 90 5.16 -13.49 11.06
N ILE A 91 5.17 -14.42 12.01
CA ILE A 91 6.30 -15.29 12.33
C ILE A 91 5.80 -16.73 12.32
N ILE A 92 6.31 -17.53 11.39
CA ILE A 92 6.00 -18.96 11.27
C ILE A 92 7.31 -19.72 11.16
N GLU A 93 7.50 -20.70 12.04
CA GLU A 93 8.59 -21.67 11.97
C GLU A 93 7.96 -23.06 11.85
N ALA A 94 8.21 -23.73 10.74
CA ALA A 94 7.61 -25.02 10.41
C ALA A 94 8.50 -25.80 9.42
N PRO A 95 8.34 -27.13 9.31
CA PRO A 95 8.97 -27.91 8.24
C PRO A 95 8.58 -27.40 6.85
N ALA A 96 9.55 -27.38 5.92
CA ALA A 96 9.30 -26.98 4.55
C ALA A 96 8.59 -28.08 3.75
N ILE A 97 7.56 -27.71 2.99
CA ILE A 97 6.98 -28.53 1.94
C ILE A 97 7.32 -27.85 0.60
N VAL A 98 7.99 -28.58 -0.29
CA VAL A 98 8.56 -28.02 -1.53
C VAL A 98 7.75 -28.50 -2.74
N PHE A 99 7.39 -27.55 -3.60
CA PHE A 99 6.69 -27.78 -4.87
C PHE A 99 7.45 -27.06 -5.99
N GLU A 100 7.50 -27.65 -7.18
CA GLU A 100 8.22 -27.08 -8.33
C GLU A 100 7.27 -26.30 -9.27
N SER A 101 5.96 -26.50 -9.11
CA SER A 101 4.91 -25.82 -9.88
C SER A 101 3.70 -25.51 -8.99
N GLN A 102 3.01 -24.40 -9.28
CA GLN A 102 1.73 -24.07 -8.64
C GLN A 102 0.66 -25.16 -8.83
N HIS A 103 0.78 -26.00 -9.86
CA HIS A 103 -0.16 -27.09 -10.14
C HIS A 103 0.05 -28.29 -9.21
N ASP A 104 1.23 -28.43 -8.60
CA ASP A 104 1.53 -29.53 -7.68
C ASP A 104 0.73 -29.40 -6.37
N ILE A 105 0.23 -28.20 -6.09
CA ILE A 105 -0.63 -27.88 -4.94
C ILE A 105 -2.01 -28.58 -5.06
N VAL A 106 -2.46 -28.93 -6.27
CA VAL A 106 -3.83 -29.42 -6.55
C VAL A 106 -3.98 -30.94 -6.31
N LEU A 107 -3.06 -31.59 -5.59
CA LEU A 107 -3.28 -32.98 -5.21
C LEU A 107 -4.45 -33.09 -4.22
N PRO A 108 -5.38 -34.04 -4.43
CA PRO A 108 -6.62 -34.11 -3.67
C PRO A 108 -6.32 -34.17 -2.17
N SER A 109 -7.04 -33.35 -1.41
CA SER A 109 -7.14 -33.22 0.05
C SER A 109 -7.21 -34.52 0.89
N LYS A 110 -7.14 -35.71 0.28
CA LYS A 110 -7.13 -37.01 0.97
C LYS A 110 -5.79 -37.39 1.61
N GLN A 111 -4.75 -36.59 1.42
CA GLN A 111 -3.44 -36.73 2.09
C GLN A 111 -3.02 -35.45 2.84
N ALA A 112 -3.94 -34.50 3.03
CA ALA A 112 -3.62 -33.22 3.65
C ALA A 112 -3.64 -33.28 5.18
N SER A 113 -2.69 -34.01 5.76
CA SER A 113 -2.27 -33.86 7.16
C SER A 113 -1.03 -32.95 7.24
N TRP A 114 -0.98 -31.89 6.43
CA TRP A 114 0.20 -31.02 6.33
C TRP A 114 0.41 -30.12 7.57
N ILE A 115 -0.60 -30.03 8.43
CA ILE A 115 -0.59 -29.20 9.65
C ILE A 115 -0.56 -30.07 10.93
N GLU A 116 -0.73 -31.41 10.81
CA GLU A 116 -0.72 -32.33 11.95
C GLU A 116 0.62 -33.05 12.08
N THR A 117 1.71 -32.34 12.37
CA THR A 117 2.83 -32.86 13.19
C THR A 117 3.83 -31.75 13.50
N ALA A 118 3.67 -31.14 14.67
CA ALA A 118 4.73 -30.62 15.52
C ALA A 118 4.26 -30.75 16.98
#